data_AF-A0A2V5IUL6-F1
#
_entry.id   AF-A0A2V5IUL6-F1
#
_cell.length_a   1.000
_cell.length_b   1.000
_cell.length_c   1.000
_cell.angle_alpha   90.00
_cell.angle_beta   90.00
_cell.angle_gamma   90.00
#
_symmetry.space_group_name_H-M   'P 1'
#
loop_
_entity.id
_entity.type
_entity.pdbx_description
1 polymer ?
#
loop_
_entity_poly.entity_id
_entity_poly.type
_entity_poly.pdbx_seq_one_letter_code
_entity_poly.pdbx_strand_id
1 'polypeptide(L)' 'MPPLDLPPELILMVANHLAQRKEINALSKVSRRLHSIVNPYLYRQNARHQKSSALVWAARRGVAGTAQHSIHAG' A
#
# COMPACT_ATOMS: atom_id res chain seq x y z
N MET A 1 -8.42 -19.96 11.24
CA MET A 1 -9.25 -19.14 10.33
C MET A 1 -8.34 -18.26 9.50
N PRO A 2 -8.41 -18.28 8.17
CA PRO A 2 -7.58 -17.39 7.39
C PRO A 2 -8.14 -15.95 7.53
N PRO A 3 -7.31 -14.90 7.45
CA PRO A 3 -7.72 -13.49 7.49
C PRO A 3 -8.58 -13.05 6.27
N LEU A 4 -9.30 -13.98 5.64
CA LEU A 4 -9.90 -13.84 4.31
C LEU A 4 -11.37 -13.39 4.31
N ASP A 5 -12.04 -13.30 5.45
CA ASP A 5 -13.48 -12.92 5.50
C ASP A 5 -13.75 -11.52 6.06
N LEU A 6 -12.72 -10.79 6.52
CA LEU A 6 -12.94 -9.43 7.02
C LEU A 6 -13.31 -8.47 5.88
N PRO A 7 -14.30 -7.57 6.05
CA PRO A 7 -14.56 -6.50 5.11
C PRO A 7 -13.30 -5.67 4.79
N PRO A 8 -13.14 -5.18 3.54
CA PRO A 8 -12.00 -4.35 3.15
C PRO A 8 -11.78 -3.14 4.06
N GLU A 9 -12.86 -2.53 4.56
CA GLU A 9 -12.83 -1.37 5.45
C GLU A 9 -12.12 -1.68 6.76
N LEU A 10 -12.37 -2.86 7.35
CA LEU A 10 -11.70 -3.29 8.58
C LEU A 10 -10.23 -3.60 8.34
N ILE A 11 -9.90 -4.19 7.18
CA ILE A 11 -8.51 -4.43 6.78
C ILE A 11 -7.76 -3.10 6.62
N LEU A 12 -8.39 -2.11 6.01
CA LEU A 12 -7.82 -0.77 5.86
C LEU A 12 -7.71 -0.04 7.20
N MET A 13 -8.66 -0.23 8.12
CA MET A 13 -8.60 0.32 9.47
C MET A 13 -7.39 -0.24 10.22
N VAL A 14 -7.17 -1.56 10.18
CA VAL A 14 -5.96 -2.19 10.74
C VAL A 14 -4.70 -1.64 10.08
N ALA A 15 -4.66 -1.56 8.75
CA ALA A 15 -3.52 -1.01 8.02
C ALA A 15 -3.23 0.46 8.39
N ASN A 16 -4.26 1.25 8.71
CA ASN A 16 -4.13 2.63 9.15
C ASN A 16 -3.55 2.77 10.56
N HIS A 17 -3.72 1.75 11.41
CA HIS A 17 -3.13 1.71 12.75
C HIS A 17 -1.68 1.23 12.78
N LEU A 18 -1.16 0.71 11.65
CA LEU A 18 0.25 0.34 11.54
C LEU A 18 1.11 1.61 11.37
N ALA A 19 1.97 1.87 12.35
CA ALA A 19 2.74 3.11 12.42
C ALA A 19 3.83 3.20 11.34
N GLN A 20 4.38 2.07 10.90
CA GLN A 20 5.49 2.05 9.95
C GLN A 20 5.07 1.50 8.58
N ARG A 21 5.53 2.16 7.51
CA ARG A 21 5.32 1.71 6.12
C ARG A 21 5.77 0.26 5.89
N LYS A 22 6.83 -0.16 6.59
CA LYS A 22 7.36 -1.53 6.51
C LYS A 22 6.33 -2.57 6.99
N GLU A 23 5.51 -2.21 7.98
CA GLU A 23 4.48 -3.07 8.55
C GLU A 23 3.29 -3.18 7.60
N ILE A 24 2.87 -2.06 7.01
CA ILE A 24 1.81 -2.03 5.98
C ILE A 24 2.23 -2.85 4.75
N ASN A 25 3.49 -2.73 4.33
CA ASN A 25 4.04 -3.52 3.23
C ASN A 25 4.22 -5.00 3.60
N ALA A 26 4.52 -5.32 4.86
CA ALA A 26 4.53 -6.70 5.32
C ALA A 26 3.12 -7.29 5.26
N LEU A 27 2.11 -6.54 5.71
CA LEU A 27 0.70 -6.92 5.67
C LEU A 27 0.22 -7.17 4.22
N SER A 28 0.58 -6.30 3.27
CA SER A 28 0.20 -6.49 1.86
C SER A 28 0.79 -7.75 1.25
N LYS A 29 1.92 -8.26 1.78
CA LYS A 29 2.58 -9.48 1.27
C LYS A 29 2.04 -10.78 1.86
N VAL A 30 1.15 -10.73 2.86
CA VAL A 30 0.63 -11.93 3.55
C VAL A 30 -0.27 -12.77 2.64
N SER A 31 -1.12 -12.16 1.83
CA SER A 31 -2.03 -12.89 0.92
C SER A 31 -2.40 -12.04 -0.30
N ARG A 32 -2.86 -12.69 -1.37
CA ARG A 32 -3.33 -11.97 -2.58
C ARG A 32 -4.47 -10.99 -2.28
N ARG A 33 -5.39 -11.35 -1.37
CA ARG A 33 -6.50 -10.49 -0.94
C ARG A 33 -6.02 -9.27 -0.15
N LEU A 34 -5.09 -9.48 0.78
CA LEU A 34 -4.49 -8.37 1.53
C LEU A 34 -3.67 -7.46 0.61
N HIS A 35 -2.94 -8.04 -0.36
CA HIS A 35 -2.22 -7.29 -1.36
C HIS A 35 -3.16 -6.38 -2.16
N SER A 36 -4.27 -6.91 -2.69
CA SER A 36 -5.20 -6.14 -3.52
C SER A 36 -5.88 -4.98 -2.76
N ILE A 37 -6.05 -5.11 -1.44
CA ILE A 37 -6.69 -4.08 -0.61
C ILE A 37 -5.65 -3.06 -0.09
N VAL A 38 -4.55 -3.56 0.50
CA VAL A 38 -3.60 -2.74 1.25
C VAL A 38 -2.58 -2.05 0.34
N ASN A 39 -2.18 -2.68 -0.77
CA ASN A 39 -1.16 -2.11 -1.65
C ASN A 39 -1.61 -0.77 -2.28
N PRO A 40 -2.81 -0.65 -2.89
CA PRO A 40 -3.31 0.62 -3.40
C PRO A 40 -3.47 1.67 -2.30
N TYR A 41 -3.91 1.26 -1.10
CA TYR A 41 -4.04 2.14 0.05
C TYR A 41 -2.69 2.75 0.46
N LEU A 42 -1.63 1.96 0.50
CA LEU A 42 -0.28 2.42 0.83
C LEU A 42 0.20 3.53 -0.12
N TYR A 43 -0.04 3.39 -1.42
CA TYR A 43 0.35 4.40 -2.40
C TYR A 43 -0.53 5.67 -2.34
N ARG A 44 -1.84 5.53 -2.07
CA ARG A 44 -2.72 6.68 -1.80
C ARG A 44 -2.27 7.49 -0.61
N GLN A 45 -1.89 6.82 0.48
CA GLN A 45 -1.35 7.45 1.68
C GLN A 45 -0.02 8.17 1.38
N ASN A 46 0.82 7.57 0.54
CA ASN A 46 2.06 8.21 0.10
C ASN A 46 1.81 9.48 -0.72
N ALA A 47 0.85 9.47 -1.64
CA ALA A 47 0.47 10.65 -2.40
C ALA A 47 -0.05 11.77 -1.49
N ARG A 48 -0.97 11.46 -0.57
CA ARG A 48 -1.63 12.43 0.31
C ARG A 48 -0.73 13.03 1.38
N HIS A 49 0.05 12.19 2.07
CA HIS A 49 0.77 12.61 3.28
C HIS A 49 2.28 12.72 3.09
N GLN A 50 2.82 12.19 2.00
CA GLN A 50 4.26 12.02 1.81
C GLN A 50 4.73 12.55 0.46
N LYS A 51 3.97 13.50 -0.11
CA LYS A 51 4.28 14.26 -1.33
C LYS A 51 4.69 13.35 -2.50
N SER A 52 4.03 12.20 -2.65
CA SER A 52 4.33 11.21 -3.70
C SER A 52 5.80 10.76 -3.71
N SER A 53 6.47 10.73 -2.55
CA SER A 53 7.87 10.32 -2.41
C SER A 53 8.17 8.93 -3.00
N ALA A 54 7.20 8.01 -3.00
CA ALA A 54 7.36 6.70 -3.64
C ALA A 54 7.47 6.80 -5.16
N LEU A 55 6.68 7.68 -5.79
CA LEU A 55 6.76 7.96 -7.24
C LEU A 55 8.11 8.57 -7.59
N VAL A 56 8.54 9.59 -6.83
CA VAL A 56 9.83 10.26 -7.06
C VAL A 56 10.99 9.28 -6.93
N TRP A 57 10.96 8.43 -5.91
CA TRP A 57 11.97 7.39 -5.72
C TRP A 57 11.96 6.39 -6.89
N ALA A 58 10.78 5.93 -7.31
CA ALA A 58 10.65 4.97 -8.40
C ALA A 58 11.15 5.52 -9.73
N ALA A 59 10.84 6.78 -10.04
CA ALA A 59 11.32 7.48 -11.22
C ALA A 59 12.85 7.59 -11.23
N ARG A 60 13.46 7.96 -10.09
CA ARG A 60 14.93 8.07 -9.95
C ARG A 60 15.66 6.74 -10.07
N ARG A 61 15.02 5.63 -9.69
CA ARG A 61 15.62 4.29 -9.65
C ARG A 61 15.23 3.40 -10.83
N GLY A 62 14.36 3.86 -11.73
CA GLY A 62 13.87 3.07 -12.85
C GLY A 62 12.95 1.90 -12.44
N VAL A 63 12.27 1.99 -11.30
CA VAL A 63 11.40 0.92 -10.78
C VAL A 63 9.98 1.10 -11.32
N ALA A 64 9.75 0.65 -12.55
CA ALA A 64 8.50 0.86 -13.28
C ALA A 64 7.25 0.38 -12.53
N GLY A 65 7.29 -0.79 -11.91
CA GLY A 65 6.14 -1.34 -11.17
C GLY A 65 5.70 -0.44 -10.01
N THR A 66 6.65 0.09 -9.23
CA THR A 66 6.35 1.03 -8.14
C THR A 66 5.83 2.36 -8.68
N ALA A 67 6.41 2.88 -9.78
CA ALA A 67 5.92 4.09 -10.42
C ALA A 67 4.47 3.92 -10.89
N GLN A 68 4.15 2.79 -11.53
CA GLN A 68 2.81 2.49 -12.00
C GLN A 68 1.80 2.37 -10.85
N HIS A 69 2.17 1.69 -9.75
CA HIS A 69 1.32 1.64 -8.56
C HIS A 69 1.10 3.03 -7.95
N SER A 70 2.13 3.86 -7.88
CA SER A 70 2.01 5.24 -7.41
C SER A 70 1.09 6.09 -8.31
N ILE A 71 1.18 5.93 -9.63
CA ILE A 71 0.34 6.65 -10.60
C ILE A 71 -1.12 6.20 -10.49
N HIS A 72 -1.38 4.88 -10.46
CA HIS A 72 -2.74 4.35 -10.38
C HIS A 72 -3.44 4.66 -9.04
N ALA A 73 -2.67 4.99 -8.01
CA ALA A 73 -3.19 5.34 -6.70
C ALA A 73 -3.57 6.83 -6.57
N GLY A 74 -3.20 7.68 -7.53
CA GLY A 74 -3.51 9.11 -7.58
C GLY A 74 -4.67 9.41 -8.52
#